data_AF-A0A6C0IT79-F1
#
_entry.id   AF-A0A6C0IT79-F1
#
_cell.length_a   1.000
_cell.length_b   1.000
_cell.length_c   1.000
_cell.angle_alpha   90.00
_cell.angle_beta   90.00
_cell.angle_gamma   90.00
#
_symmetry.space_group_name_H-M   'P 1'
#
loop_
_entity.id
_entity.type
_entity.pdbx_description
1 polymer ?
#
loop_
_entity_poly.entity_id
_entity_poly.type
_entity_poly.pdbx_seq_one_letter_code
_entity_poly.pdbx_strand_id
1 'polypeptide(L)'
;MNIYNYVDQPSSQKFETMNNRAYSRNIPSQPLQPYLEARPVLTKYSIMPVVDPRATIHTPLQQQATYDPDRIFNHGNDTAPWSGYASNVNKESELRNQIYALQSCPQAFYVPSSTSNLYNVSWNNSINNGQQPFPGLFTEEPVQTYRKNNEHTNDIGYALFNNTTRQQLKNLTKM
;
A
#
# COMPACT_ATOMS: atom_id res chain seq x y z
N MET A 1 22.29 2.80 -6.66
CA MET A 1 21.98 2.82 -5.21
C MET A 1 20.64 2.13 -5.04
N ASN A 2 20.52 1.12 -4.17
CA ASN A 2 19.22 0.47 -3.93
C ASN A 2 18.33 1.45 -3.15
N ILE A 3 17.26 1.95 -3.79
CA ILE A 3 16.35 2.90 -3.16
C ILE A 3 15.62 2.30 -1.95
N TYR A 4 15.58 0.98 -1.78
CA TYR A 4 14.85 0.33 -0.68
C TYR A 4 15.67 0.15 0.60
N ASN A 5 16.99 0.34 0.53
CA ASN A 5 17.84 0.22 1.71
C ASN A 5 17.84 1.54 2.50
N TYR A 6 17.93 1.43 3.83
CA TYR A 6 18.22 2.58 4.66
C TYR A 6 19.69 2.98 4.52
N VAL A 7 19.91 4.27 4.23
CA VAL A 7 21.23 4.90 4.19
C VAL A 7 21.05 6.26 4.84
N ASP A 8 21.94 6.63 5.77
CA ASP A 8 21.88 7.99 6.30
C ASP A 8 22.40 8.97 5.24
N GLN A 9 21.54 9.92 4.87
CA GLN A 9 21.70 10.79 3.71
C GLN A 9 21.41 12.25 4.10
N PRO A 10 22.03 13.23 3.43
CA PRO A 10 21.66 14.64 3.58
C PRO A 10 20.22 14.89 3.11
N SER A 11 19.62 15.99 3.58
CA SER A 11 18.21 16.33 3.32
C SER A 11 17.83 16.35 1.84
N SER A 12 18.71 16.86 0.97
CA SER A 12 18.50 16.89 -0.48
C SER A 12 18.36 15.47 -1.08
N GLN A 13 19.26 14.56 -0.73
CA GLN A 13 19.21 13.16 -1.19
C GLN A 13 18.04 12.39 -0.57
N LYS A 14 17.66 12.70 0.67
CA LYS A 14 16.44 12.16 1.30
C LYS A 14 15.18 12.54 0.50
N PHE A 15 15.09 13.78 0.02
CA PHE A 15 13.99 14.22 -0.83
C PHE A 15 13.97 13.50 -2.18
N GLU A 16 15.13 13.35 -2.82
CA GLU A 16 15.25 12.64 -4.09
C GLU A 16 14.89 11.14 -3.96
N THR A 17 15.41 10.46 -2.94
CA THR A 17 15.07 9.05 -2.68
C THR A 17 13.59 8.87 -2.36
N MET A 18 12.99 9.79 -1.60
CA MET A 18 11.54 9.80 -1.36
C MET A 18 10.75 9.94 -2.66
N ASN A 19 11.13 10.87 -3.54
CA ASN A 19 10.47 11.07 -4.83
C ASN A 19 10.59 9.83 -5.73
N ASN A 20 11.78 9.24 -5.81
CA ASN A 20 12.01 8.01 -6.58
C ASN A 20 11.19 6.84 -6.04
N ARG A 21 11.09 6.68 -4.71
CA ARG A 21 10.22 5.67 -4.08
C ARG A 21 8.75 5.93 -4.39
N ALA A 22 8.28 7.16 -4.25
CA ALA A 22 6.91 7.53 -4.57
C ALA A 22 6.58 7.25 -6.04
N TYR A 23 7.49 7.59 -6.95
CA TYR A 23 7.37 7.29 -8.37
C TYR A 23 7.34 5.79 -8.66
N SER A 24 8.23 5.00 -8.04
CA SER A 24 8.28 3.54 -8.24
C SER A 24 6.99 2.82 -7.82
N ARG A 25 6.25 3.38 -6.86
CA ARG A 25 4.93 2.84 -6.45
C ARG A 25 3.86 3.04 -7.52
N ASN A 26 4.03 4.02 -8.42
CA ASN A 26 3.13 4.29 -9.53
C ASN A 26 3.52 3.55 -10.81
N ILE A 27 4.35 2.50 -10.69
CA ILE A 27 4.73 1.64 -11.81
C ILE A 27 4.32 0.21 -11.45
N PRO A 28 3.56 -0.48 -12.32
CA PRO A 28 3.21 -1.86 -12.06
C PRO A 28 4.47 -2.72 -12.17
N SER A 29 4.49 -3.81 -11.41
CA SER A 29 5.63 -4.75 -11.40
C SER A 29 5.93 -5.36 -12.78
N GLN A 30 4.93 -5.43 -13.67
CA GLN A 30 5.05 -5.90 -15.04
C GLN A 30 4.20 -5.03 -15.98
N PRO A 31 4.57 -4.94 -17.28
CA PRO A 31 3.75 -4.26 -18.27
C PRO A 31 2.38 -4.94 -18.38
N LEU A 32 1.32 -4.16 -18.15
CA LEU A 32 -0.06 -4.64 -18.22
C LEU A 32 -0.56 -4.60 -19.67
N GLN A 33 -1.51 -5.48 -20.00
CA GLN A 33 -2.15 -5.46 -21.32
C GLN A 33 -2.90 -4.14 -21.54
N PRO A 34 -2.68 -3.43 -22.66
CA PRO A 34 -3.39 -2.20 -22.95
C PRO A 34 -4.85 -2.49 -23.32
N TYR A 35 -5.74 -1.59 -22.91
CA TYR A 35 -7.11 -1.55 -23.44
C TYR A 35 -7.08 -0.94 -24.84
N LEU A 36 -7.49 -1.73 -25.83
CA LEU A 36 -7.62 -1.27 -27.20
C LEU A 36 -9.06 -0.83 -27.43
N GLU A 37 -9.23 0.44 -27.80
CA GLU A 37 -10.49 0.94 -28.33
C GLU A 37 -10.39 1.19 -29.83
N ALA A 38 -11.44 0.82 -30.56
CA ALA A 38 -11.57 1.17 -31.96
C ALA A 38 -11.91 2.66 -32.07
N ARG A 39 -11.03 3.46 -32.67
CA ARG A 39 -11.33 4.86 -32.94
C ARG A 39 -12.46 4.96 -33.98
N PRO A 40 -13.51 5.75 -33.73
CA PRO A 40 -14.59 5.93 -34.69
C PRO A 40 -14.07 6.64 -35.94
N VAL A 41 -14.64 6.31 -37.11
CA VAL A 41 -14.32 6.97 -38.38
C VAL A 41 -15.57 7.65 -38.92
N LEU A 42 -15.39 8.75 -39.64
CA LEU A 42 -16.47 9.53 -40.21
C LEU A 42 -17.25 8.71 -41.25
N THR A 43 -18.55 8.54 -41.02
CA THR A 43 -19.46 7.84 -41.94
C THR A 43 -20.29 8.78 -42.82
N LYS A 44 -20.22 10.10 -42.59
CA LYS A 44 -21.10 11.12 -43.21
C LYS A 44 -21.17 11.07 -44.74
N TYR A 45 -20.07 10.72 -45.40
CA TYR A 45 -19.97 10.66 -46.86
C TYR A 45 -19.75 9.24 -47.39
N SER A 46 -19.95 8.23 -46.54
CA SER A 46 -19.82 6.83 -46.93
C SER A 46 -21.17 6.30 -47.40
N ILE A 47 -21.27 6.00 -48.69
CA ILE A 47 -22.43 5.31 -49.27
C ILE A 47 -22.03 3.84 -49.36
N MET A 48 -22.72 2.98 -48.61
CA MET A 48 -22.45 1.54 -48.56
C MET A 48 -20.96 1.26 -48.28
N PRO A 49 -20.48 1.36 -47.01
CA PRO A 49 -19.07 1.18 -46.68
C PRO A 49 -18.63 -0.26 -46.96
N VAL A 50 -18.18 -0.51 -48.19
CA VAL A 50 -17.55 -1.78 -48.59
C VAL A 50 -16.08 -1.81 -48.17
N VAL A 51 -15.46 -0.64 -47.97
CA VAL A 51 -14.05 -0.49 -47.61
C VAL A 51 -13.91 0.21 -46.26
N ASP A 52 -13.10 -0.36 -45.37
CA ASP A 52 -12.77 0.25 -44.08
C ASP A 52 -11.85 1.47 -44.30
N PRO A 53 -12.27 2.71 -43.96
CA PRO A 53 -11.45 3.91 -44.10
C PRO A 53 -10.32 4.02 -43.06
N ARG A 54 -10.17 3.06 -42.14
CA ARG A 54 -9.11 3.09 -41.12
C ARG A 54 -7.72 3.01 -41.75
N ALA A 55 -6.79 3.74 -41.14
CA ALA A 55 -5.37 3.67 -41.50
C ALA A 55 -4.84 2.24 -41.26
N THR A 56 -3.97 1.79 -42.16
CA THR A 56 -3.32 0.49 -42.02
C THR A 56 -2.35 0.48 -40.84
N ILE A 57 -2.33 -0.62 -40.10
CA ILE A 57 -1.49 -0.78 -38.92
C ILE A 57 -0.09 -1.20 -39.35
N HIS A 58 0.93 -0.42 -38.99
CA HIS A 58 2.34 -0.74 -39.28
C HIS A 58 3.08 -1.37 -38.10
N THR A 59 2.54 -1.27 -36.89
CA THR A 59 3.15 -1.79 -35.67
C THR A 59 2.39 -3.02 -35.17
N PRO A 60 3.07 -4.17 -34.97
CA PRO A 60 2.41 -5.35 -34.43
C PRO A 60 1.98 -5.11 -32.98
N LEU A 61 0.84 -5.70 -32.60
CA LEU A 61 0.37 -5.67 -31.22
C LEU A 61 1.28 -6.54 -30.34
N GLN A 62 1.86 -5.95 -29.29
CA GLN A 62 2.59 -6.70 -28.28
C GLN A 62 1.59 -7.38 -27.33
N GLN A 63 1.54 -8.70 -27.36
CA GLN A 63 0.69 -9.48 -26.46
C GLN A 63 1.37 -9.61 -25.09
N GLN A 64 0.70 -9.10 -24.06
CA GLN A 64 1.13 -9.22 -22.66
C GLN A 64 0.50 -10.46 -22.00
N ALA A 65 1.08 -10.89 -20.88
CA ALA A 65 0.50 -11.97 -20.09
C ALA A 65 -0.84 -11.57 -19.46
N THR A 66 -1.66 -12.58 -19.13
CA THR A 66 -2.90 -12.40 -18.37
C THR A 66 -2.58 -11.79 -17.01
N TYR A 67 -3.36 -10.79 -16.60
CA TYR A 67 -3.19 -10.14 -15.30
C TYR A 67 -3.53 -11.09 -14.16
N ASP A 68 -2.62 -11.23 -13.20
CA ASP A 68 -2.78 -12.06 -12.00
C ASP A 68 -2.43 -11.22 -10.76
N PRO A 69 -3.40 -10.93 -9.86
CA PRO A 69 -3.15 -10.11 -8.67
C PRO A 69 -2.18 -10.75 -7.68
N ASP A 70 -1.99 -12.07 -7.70
CA ASP A 70 -1.07 -12.75 -6.78
C ASP A 70 0.40 -12.52 -7.17
N ARG A 71 0.66 -12.23 -8.45
CA ARG A 71 2.01 -12.11 -9.01
C ARG A 71 2.35 -10.69 -9.46
N ILE A 72 1.36 -9.94 -9.90
CA ILE A 72 1.53 -8.64 -10.52
C ILE A 72 0.96 -7.58 -9.59
N PHE A 73 1.85 -6.89 -8.90
CA PHE A 73 1.49 -5.65 -8.21
C PHE A 73 1.08 -4.60 -9.25
N ASN A 74 -0.16 -4.13 -9.11
CA ASN A 74 -0.72 -3.02 -9.86
C ASN A 74 -1.22 -1.97 -8.86
N HIS A 75 -0.69 -0.77 -8.96
CA HIS A 75 -1.11 0.39 -8.16
C HIS A 75 -2.41 1.03 -8.68
N GLY A 76 -3.14 0.30 -9.55
CA GLY A 76 -4.26 0.78 -10.34
C GLY A 76 -5.40 1.37 -9.52
N ASN A 77 -6.26 2.11 -10.23
CA ASN A 77 -7.52 2.67 -9.73
C ASN A 77 -8.55 1.55 -9.43
N ASP A 78 -9.81 1.92 -9.18
CA ASP A 78 -10.91 0.99 -8.88
C ASP A 78 -11.07 -0.19 -9.88
N THR A 79 -10.47 -0.14 -11.08
CA THR A 79 -10.57 -1.22 -12.08
C THR A 79 -9.21 -1.77 -12.52
N ALA A 80 -9.01 -3.07 -12.25
CA ALA A 80 -7.85 -3.83 -12.73
C ALA A 80 -8.00 -4.23 -14.22
N PRO A 81 -6.91 -4.63 -14.91
CA PRO A 81 -6.97 -5.10 -16.30
C PRO A 81 -8.02 -6.21 -16.52
N TRP A 82 -8.79 -6.09 -17.59
CA TRP A 82 -9.90 -6.99 -17.92
C TRP A 82 -9.45 -8.45 -18.05
N SER A 83 -8.21 -8.69 -18.48
CA SER A 83 -7.70 -10.04 -18.73
C SER A 83 -7.68 -10.90 -17.47
N GLY A 84 -7.44 -10.29 -16.31
CA GLY A 84 -7.51 -11.00 -15.02
C GLY A 84 -8.94 -11.39 -14.64
N TYR A 85 -9.92 -10.52 -14.90
CA TYR A 85 -11.33 -10.85 -14.69
C TYR A 85 -11.78 -11.97 -15.65
N ALA A 86 -11.51 -11.79 -16.94
CA ALA A 86 -12.00 -12.68 -17.98
C ALA A 86 -11.48 -14.12 -17.89
N SER A 87 -10.23 -14.27 -17.45
CA SER A 87 -9.64 -15.59 -17.19
C SER A 87 -10.23 -16.27 -15.96
N ASN A 88 -10.84 -15.52 -15.05
CA ASN A 88 -11.36 -16.00 -13.77
C ASN A 88 -12.89 -15.91 -13.64
N VAL A 89 -13.63 -15.70 -14.73
CA VAL A 89 -15.11 -15.58 -14.72
C VAL A 89 -15.76 -16.81 -14.08
N ASN A 90 -15.28 -18.01 -14.39
CA ASN A 90 -15.80 -19.23 -13.79
C ASN A 90 -15.56 -19.27 -12.28
N LYS A 91 -14.37 -18.86 -11.84
CA LYS A 91 -14.03 -18.79 -10.42
C LYS A 91 -14.93 -17.80 -9.69
N GLU A 92 -15.17 -16.63 -10.27
CA GLU A 92 -16.09 -15.65 -9.71
C GLU A 92 -17.52 -16.17 -9.67
N SER A 93 -17.96 -16.89 -10.69
CA SER A 93 -19.29 -17.49 -10.75
C SER A 93 -19.49 -18.56 -9.67
N GLU A 94 -18.47 -19.37 -9.39
CA GLU A 94 -18.42 -20.28 -8.24
C GLU A 94 -18.48 -19.53 -6.91
N LEU A 95 -17.63 -18.51 -6.73
CA LEU A 95 -17.56 -17.72 -5.48
C LEU A 95 -18.86 -16.95 -5.21
N ARG A 96 -19.55 -16.49 -6.25
CA ARG A 96 -20.88 -15.86 -6.16
C ARG A 96 -22.03 -16.87 -6.07
N ASN A 97 -21.73 -18.16 -6.02
CA ASN A 97 -22.70 -19.24 -5.93
C ASN A 97 -23.75 -19.24 -7.06
N GLN A 98 -23.38 -18.78 -8.26
CA GLN A 98 -24.33 -18.65 -9.39
C GLN A 98 -24.62 -19.97 -10.10
N ILE A 99 -23.69 -20.92 -10.00
CA ILE A 99 -23.75 -22.21 -10.70
C ILE A 99 -24.56 -23.24 -9.90
N TYR A 100 -24.68 -23.07 -8.58
CA TYR A 100 -25.35 -24.02 -7.70
C TYR A 100 -26.81 -23.63 -7.45
N ALA A 101 -27.68 -24.63 -7.31
CA ALA A 101 -29.05 -24.41 -6.91
C ALA A 101 -29.12 -23.95 -5.44
N LEU A 102 -30.15 -23.16 -5.09
CA LEU A 102 -30.41 -22.77 -3.70
C LEU A 102 -30.71 -24.02 -2.85
N GLN A 103 -29.83 -24.33 -1.91
CA GLN A 103 -29.95 -25.47 -1.00
C GLN A 103 -29.70 -25.01 0.44
N SER A 104 -30.42 -25.57 1.42
CA SER A 104 -30.22 -25.31 2.85
C SER A 104 -29.21 -26.30 3.45
N CYS A 105 -28.03 -26.39 2.86
CA CYS A 105 -26.96 -27.27 3.31
C CYS A 105 -25.62 -26.52 3.39
N PRO A 106 -24.67 -26.95 4.23
CA PRO A 106 -23.37 -26.29 4.34
C PRO A 106 -22.59 -26.24 3.03
N GLN A 107 -22.81 -27.21 2.12
CA GLN A 107 -22.18 -27.27 0.80
C GLN A 107 -22.61 -26.14 -0.13
N ALA A 108 -23.71 -25.44 0.17
CA ALA A 108 -24.20 -24.33 -0.63
C ALA A 108 -23.37 -23.04 -0.47
N PHE A 109 -22.43 -23.00 0.48
CA PHE A 109 -21.59 -21.84 0.74
C PHE A 109 -20.13 -22.16 0.44
N TYR A 110 -19.45 -21.26 -0.28
CA TYR A 110 -18.00 -21.35 -0.44
C TYR A 110 -17.30 -20.97 0.87
N VAL A 111 -16.68 -21.95 1.52
CA VAL A 111 -15.81 -21.74 2.69
C VAL A 111 -14.36 -21.98 2.25
N PRO A 112 -13.48 -20.98 2.37
CA PRO A 112 -12.08 -21.15 2.00
C PRO A 112 -11.39 -22.17 2.91
N SER A 113 -10.34 -22.83 2.38
CA SER A 113 -9.52 -23.76 3.17
C SER A 113 -8.98 -23.10 4.43
N SER A 114 -8.86 -23.85 5.53
CA SER A 114 -8.21 -23.39 6.77
C SER A 114 -6.73 -23.00 6.56
N THR A 115 -6.10 -23.52 5.51
CA THR A 115 -4.74 -23.16 5.10
C THR A 115 -4.65 -21.93 4.21
N SER A 116 -5.80 -21.34 3.83
CA SER A 116 -5.81 -20.13 2.99
C SER A 116 -5.25 -18.92 3.72
N ASN A 117 -4.74 -17.95 2.95
CA ASN A 117 -4.20 -16.69 3.49
C ASN A 117 -5.20 -15.88 4.31
N LEU A 118 -6.52 -16.13 4.15
CA LEU A 118 -7.57 -15.47 4.94
C LEU A 118 -7.49 -15.89 6.41
N TYR A 119 -7.19 -17.16 6.68
CA TYR A 119 -7.09 -17.71 8.04
C TYR A 119 -5.65 -17.85 8.53
N ASN A 120 -4.71 -18.11 7.62
CA ASN A 120 -3.30 -18.27 7.94
C ASN A 120 -2.50 -17.03 7.55
N VAL A 121 -2.40 -16.08 8.47
CA VAL A 121 -1.59 -14.87 8.27
C VAL A 121 -0.16 -15.15 8.70
N SER A 122 0.67 -15.64 7.77
CA SER A 122 2.10 -15.80 8.01
C SER A 122 2.83 -14.49 7.70
N TRP A 123 2.81 -13.53 8.62
CA TRP A 123 3.70 -12.37 8.55
C TRP A 123 5.12 -12.82 8.88
N ASN A 124 5.94 -12.99 7.85
CA ASN A 124 7.33 -13.35 8.02
C ASN A 124 8.13 -12.10 8.40
N ASN A 125 8.22 -11.80 9.70
CA ASN A 125 9.10 -10.73 10.21
C ASN A 125 10.60 -10.98 9.92
N SER A 126 10.95 -12.14 9.34
CA SER A 126 12.30 -12.55 8.97
C SER A 126 12.96 -11.75 7.84
N ILE A 127 12.27 -10.81 7.18
CA ILE A 127 12.94 -9.83 6.31
C ILE A 127 13.80 -8.85 7.16
N ASN A 128 13.58 -8.79 8.48
CA ASN A 128 14.42 -8.03 9.41
C ASN A 128 15.53 -8.88 10.05
N ASN A 129 16.30 -9.62 9.25
CA ASN A 129 17.69 -9.93 9.62
C ASN A 129 18.61 -8.70 9.44
N GLY A 130 18.07 -7.55 9.04
CA GLY A 130 18.76 -6.28 9.12
C GLY A 130 18.93 -5.89 10.58
N GLN A 131 20.18 -5.72 11.03
CA GLN A 131 20.45 -5.05 12.30
C GLN A 131 19.65 -3.74 12.32
N GLN A 132 18.85 -3.53 13.38
CA GLN A 132 18.12 -2.28 13.59
C GLN A 132 19.11 -1.11 13.44
N PRO A 133 18.99 -0.25 12.42
CA PRO A 133 19.97 0.82 12.17
C PRO A 133 20.07 1.83 13.32
N PHE A 134 19.04 1.90 14.17
CA PHE A 134 18.97 2.79 15.31
C PHE A 134 19.15 2.01 16.62
N PRO A 135 20.36 1.93 17.19
CA PRO A 135 20.62 1.11 18.38
C PRO A 135 19.80 1.53 19.60
N GLY A 136 19.37 2.80 19.66
CA GLY A 136 18.56 3.35 20.76
C GLY A 136 17.03 3.32 20.56
N LEU A 137 16.51 2.83 19.43
CA LEU A 137 15.07 2.93 19.14
C LEU A 137 14.21 2.09 20.08
N PHE A 138 14.75 0.96 20.54
CA PHE A 138 14.07 0.03 21.47
C PHE A 138 14.77 -0.04 22.82
N THR A 139 15.78 0.80 23.06
CA THR A 139 16.34 0.92 24.39
C THR A 139 15.34 1.66 25.24
N GLU A 140 14.73 0.96 26.19
CA GLU A 140 14.06 1.60 27.30
C GLU A 140 15.16 2.24 28.16
N GLU A 141 15.42 3.52 27.94
CA GLU A 141 16.06 4.30 28.99
C GLU A 141 15.14 4.19 30.20
N PRO A 142 15.62 3.75 31.38
CA PRO A 142 14.82 3.87 32.57
C PRO A 142 14.50 5.35 32.67
N VAL A 143 13.22 5.71 32.45
CA VAL A 143 12.73 7.03 32.79
C VAL A 143 12.98 7.10 34.27
N GLN A 144 14.13 7.65 34.67
CA GLN A 144 14.34 8.00 36.05
C GLN A 144 13.16 8.89 36.32
N THR A 145 12.20 8.41 37.10
CA THR A 145 11.09 9.22 37.57
C THR A 145 11.76 10.47 38.09
N TYR A 146 11.61 11.57 37.34
CA TYR A 146 12.31 12.84 37.54
C TYR A 146 12.07 13.40 38.96
N ARG A 147 11.21 12.74 39.73
CA ARG A 147 10.99 12.92 41.16
C ARG A 147 12.18 12.60 42.05
N LYS A 148 13.14 11.74 41.65
CA LYS A 148 14.27 11.40 42.54
C LYS A 148 15.43 12.40 42.47
N ASN A 149 15.56 13.14 41.36
CA ASN A 149 16.65 14.10 41.13
C ASN A 149 16.18 15.57 41.18
N ASN A 150 14.90 15.82 41.45
CA ASN A 150 14.40 17.18 41.63
C ASN A 150 14.46 17.51 43.13
N GLU A 151 15.49 18.24 43.55
CA GLU A 151 15.67 18.67 44.95
C GLU A 151 14.47 19.47 45.48
N HIS A 152 13.66 20.04 44.58
CA HIS A 152 12.48 20.86 44.85
C HIS A 152 11.14 20.17 44.56
N THR A 153 11.07 18.83 44.70
CA THR A 153 9.84 18.05 44.43
C THR A 153 8.64 18.48 45.29
N ASN A 154 8.90 19.08 46.46
CA ASN A 154 7.88 19.61 47.35
C ASN A 154 7.58 21.11 47.14
N ASP A 155 8.39 21.84 46.36
CA ASP A 155 8.27 23.30 46.20
C ASP A 155 7.66 23.70 44.85
N ILE A 156 7.88 22.87 43.81
CA ILE A 156 7.35 23.08 42.46
C ILE A 156 6.38 21.95 42.12
N GLY A 157 5.22 22.28 41.53
CA GLY A 157 4.33 21.27 40.99
C GLY A 157 3.48 20.53 42.02
N TYR A 158 3.54 20.88 43.31
CA TYR A 158 2.93 20.11 44.40
C TYR A 158 1.43 20.38 44.64
N ALA A 159 0.90 21.54 44.24
CA ALA A 159 -0.46 21.98 44.58
C ALA A 159 -1.50 21.53 43.54
N LEU A 160 -2.73 21.23 44.00
CA LEU A 160 -3.86 20.87 43.13
C LEU A 160 -4.42 22.08 42.35
N PHE A 161 -4.42 23.26 42.98
CA PHE A 161 -4.87 24.53 42.39
C PHE A 161 -3.74 25.57 42.45
N ASN A 162 -3.74 26.54 41.53
CA ASN A 162 -2.72 27.60 41.42
C ASN A 162 -1.27 27.09 41.22
N ASN A 163 -1.12 25.97 40.53
CA ASN A 163 0.16 25.28 40.32
C ASN A 163 0.96 25.84 39.13
N THR A 164 1.27 27.14 39.17
CA THR A 164 2.04 27.80 38.10
C THR A 164 3.54 27.55 38.26
N THR A 165 4.04 26.45 37.68
CA THR A 165 5.44 26.01 37.81
C THR A 165 6.47 27.08 37.40
N ARG A 166 6.11 27.96 36.45
CA ARG A 166 6.96 29.10 36.04
C ARG A 166 7.18 30.12 37.17
N GLN A 167 6.16 30.43 37.97
CA GLN A 167 6.29 31.38 39.10
C GLN A 167 6.98 30.71 40.29
N GLN A 168 6.66 29.44 40.55
CA GLN A 168 7.30 28.63 41.59
C GLN A 168 8.82 28.55 41.35
N LEU A 169 9.26 28.31 40.12
CA LEU A 169 10.68 28.28 39.74
C LEU A 169 11.36 29.66 39.92
N LYS A 170 10.67 30.74 39.58
CA LYS A 170 11.17 32.12 39.78
C LYS A 170 11.39 32.47 41.25
N ASN A 171 10.60 31.91 42.15
CA ASN A 171 10.76 32.12 43.59
C ASN A 171 11.99 31.40 44.14
N LEU A 172 12.38 30.25 43.57
CA LEU A 172 13.60 29.53 43.98
C LEU A 172 14.89 30.26 43.60
N THR A 173 14.87 31.06 42.55
CA THR A 173 16.04 31.81 42.06
C THR A 173 16.23 33.15 42.77
N LYS A 174 15.26 33.59 43.59
CA LYS A 174 15.40 34.78 44.44
C LYS A 174 16.00 34.37 45.78
N MET A 175 17.33 34.28 45.82
CA MET A 175 18.11 34.57 47.03
C MET A 175 18.74 35.95 46.89
#